data_AF-A0A961B4G7-F1
#
_entry.id   AF-A0A961B4G7-F1
#
_cell.length_a   1.000
_cell.length_b   1.000
_cell.length_c   1.000
_cell.angle_alpha   90.00
_cell.angle_beta   90.00
_cell.angle_gamma   90.00
#
_symmetry.space_group_name_H-M   'P 1'
#
loop_
_entity.id
_entity.type
_entity.pdbx_description
1 polymer ?
#
loop_
_entity_poly.entity_id
_entity_poly.type
_entity_poly.pdbx_seq_one_letter_code
_entity_poly.pdbx_strand_id
1 'polypeptide(L)'
;MTPDEMREQLQRCLGGPWPEPGPLNPRLRETIRKDGYRIESLTYEAEPGDAIPAMLLVPDGVDAAHPAPAVAIWHQHNGEYHLGKSEPAGLAGNPMHHTGAALAKLGYVVLCPDALCFEERQDPTGKQKNGNFERFEFLRYVVNGRSMAWKNILDMRRAVD
;
A
#
# COMPACT_ATOMS: atom_id res chain seq x y z
N MET A 1 19.77 17.68 -18.21
CA MET A 1 19.47 16.47 -17.46
C MET A 1 18.56 15.61 -18.31
N THR A 2 19.00 14.41 -18.70
CA THR A 2 18.16 13.42 -19.38
C THR A 2 17.15 12.82 -18.38
N PRO A 3 16.08 12.14 -18.86
CA PRO A 3 15.16 11.44 -17.97
C PRO A 3 15.85 10.43 -17.04
N ASP A 4 16.91 9.76 -17.53
CA ASP A 4 17.66 8.78 -16.75
C ASP A 4 18.54 9.46 -15.69
N GLU A 5 19.25 10.55 -16.05
CA GLU A 5 20.01 11.35 -15.08
C GLU A 5 19.09 11.92 -13.98
N MET A 6 17.87 12.33 -14.34
CA MET A 6 16.87 12.79 -13.38
C MET A 6 16.41 11.67 -12.45
N ARG A 7 16.12 10.49 -12.98
CA ARG A 7 15.74 9.31 -12.19
C ARG A 7 16.83 8.94 -11.19
N GLU A 8 18.08 8.87 -11.63
CA GLU A 8 19.23 8.57 -10.77
C GLU A 8 19.43 9.62 -9.70
N GLN A 9 19.28 10.91 -10.03
CA GLN A 9 19.37 11.99 -9.04
C GLN A 9 18.23 11.90 -8.01
N LEU A 10 16.99 11.69 -8.45
CA LEU A 10 15.84 11.51 -7.55
C LEU A 10 16.06 10.32 -6.60
N GLN A 11 16.51 9.18 -7.11
CA GLN A 11 16.78 8.01 -6.29
C GLN A 11 17.88 8.28 -5.25
N ARG A 12 18.96 8.97 -5.63
CA ARG A 12 19.99 9.41 -4.68
C ARG A 12 19.41 10.33 -3.60
N CYS A 13 18.60 11.31 -3.97
CA CYS A 13 17.95 12.23 -3.02
C CYS A 13 16.97 11.52 -2.06
N LEU A 14 16.30 10.47 -2.52
CA LEU A 14 15.38 9.68 -1.70
C LEU A 14 16.12 8.85 -0.65
N GLY A 15 17.35 8.42 -0.92
CA GLY A 15 18.11 7.57 0.01
C GLY A 15 18.89 6.44 -0.66
N GLY A 16 19.07 6.46 -1.98
CA GLY A 16 19.91 5.51 -2.71
C GLY A 16 19.17 4.28 -3.25
N PRO A 17 19.91 3.20 -3.60
CA PRO A 17 19.38 2.06 -4.35
C PRO A 17 18.29 1.31 -3.56
N TRP A 18 17.34 0.71 -4.28
CA TRP A 18 16.35 -0.21 -3.71
C TRP A 18 17.05 -1.52 -3.31
N PRO A 19 16.61 -2.22 -2.25
CA PRO A 19 17.09 -3.56 -1.97
C PRO A 19 16.68 -4.52 -3.11
N GLU A 20 17.42 -5.63 -3.24
CA GLU A 20 16.99 -6.71 -4.12
C GLU A 20 15.63 -7.26 -3.67
N PRO A 21 14.65 -7.43 -4.58
CA PRO A 21 13.33 -7.89 -4.19
C PRO A 21 13.38 -9.34 -3.65
N GLY A 22 12.85 -9.55 -2.44
CA GLY A 22 12.67 -10.87 -1.84
C GLY A 22 11.36 -11.55 -2.25
N PRO A 23 11.04 -12.74 -1.72
CA PRO A 23 9.70 -13.33 -1.88
C PRO A 23 8.64 -12.44 -1.22
N LEU A 24 7.49 -12.26 -1.89
CA LEU A 24 6.37 -11.44 -1.36
C LEU A 24 5.62 -12.12 -0.20
N ASN A 25 5.75 -13.44 -0.03
CA ASN A 25 5.08 -14.20 1.02
C ASN A 25 3.58 -13.84 1.21
N PRO A 26 2.76 -13.78 0.14
CA PRO A 26 1.38 -13.32 0.26
C PRO A 26 0.56 -14.28 1.13
N ARG A 27 -0.24 -13.73 2.05
CA ARG A 27 -1.14 -14.49 2.92
C ARG A 27 -2.53 -13.92 2.86
N LEU A 28 -3.45 -14.68 2.28
CA LEU A 28 -4.88 -14.40 2.34
C LEU A 28 -5.39 -14.61 3.76
N ARG A 29 -6.19 -13.67 4.26
CA ARG A 29 -6.75 -13.68 5.62
C ARG A 29 -8.25 -13.86 5.61
N GLU A 30 -8.94 -13.07 4.79
CA GLU A 30 -10.41 -13.06 4.71
C GLU A 30 -10.87 -12.74 3.29
N THR A 31 -12.06 -13.20 2.93
CA THR A 31 -12.76 -12.79 1.70
C THR A 31 -14.14 -12.27 2.02
N ILE A 32 -14.44 -11.04 1.61
CA ILE A 32 -15.72 -10.36 1.78
C ILE A 32 -16.42 -10.33 0.42
N ARG A 33 -17.62 -10.91 0.34
CA ARG A 33 -18.45 -10.83 -0.88
C ARG A 33 -19.13 -9.45 -0.97
N LYS A 34 -19.10 -8.86 -2.15
CA LYS A 34 -19.81 -7.63 -2.50
C LYS A 34 -20.63 -7.89 -3.76
N ASP A 35 -21.44 -6.91 -4.15
CA ASP A 35 -22.20 -6.97 -5.40
C ASP A 35 -21.28 -6.68 -6.59
N GLY A 36 -21.05 -7.70 -7.43
CA GLY A 36 -20.23 -7.65 -8.65
C GLY A 36 -18.72 -7.83 -8.45
N TYR A 37 -18.24 -8.02 -7.22
CA TYR A 37 -16.83 -8.24 -6.90
C TYR A 37 -16.67 -8.85 -5.51
N ARG A 38 -15.46 -9.26 -5.17
CA ARG A 38 -15.06 -9.66 -3.80
C ARG A 38 -13.87 -8.84 -3.33
N ILE A 39 -13.72 -8.70 -2.02
CA ILE A 39 -12.54 -8.11 -1.39
C ILE A 39 -11.78 -9.22 -0.68
N GLU A 40 -10.52 -9.39 -1.01
CA GLU A 40 -9.58 -10.30 -0.37
C GLU A 40 -8.66 -9.50 0.54
N SER A 41 -8.79 -9.67 1.86
CA SER A 41 -7.86 -9.11 2.84
C SER A 41 -6.62 -9.99 2.87
N LEU A 42 -5.46 -9.40 2.64
CA LEU A 42 -4.19 -10.12 2.59
C LEU A 42 -3.03 -9.31 3.18
N THR A 43 -1.90 -9.97 3.38
CA THR A 43 -0.61 -9.32 3.63
C THR A 43 0.42 -9.80 2.63
N TYR A 44 1.39 -8.95 2.28
CA TYR A 44 2.60 -9.32 1.54
C TYR A 44 3.81 -8.60 2.14
N GLU A 45 5.03 -9.03 1.82
CA GLU A 45 6.28 -8.50 2.39
C GLU A 45 7.05 -7.64 1.38
N ALA A 46 7.28 -6.37 1.74
CA ALA A 46 8.22 -5.53 1.00
C ALA A 46 9.67 -5.87 1.35
N GLU A 47 9.93 -6.15 2.62
CA GLU A 47 11.20 -6.55 3.19
C GLU A 47 10.97 -7.71 4.17
N PRO A 48 11.98 -8.57 4.47
CA PRO A 48 11.82 -9.66 5.42
C PRO A 48 11.29 -9.17 6.78
N GLY A 49 10.11 -9.65 7.17
CA GLY A 49 9.46 -9.27 8.43
C GLY A 49 8.71 -7.93 8.42
N ASP A 50 8.63 -7.24 7.28
CA ASP A 50 7.80 -6.04 7.10
C ASP A 50 6.58 -6.36 6.22
N ALA A 51 5.52 -6.83 6.89
CA ALA A 51 4.25 -7.14 6.25
C ALA A 51 3.45 -5.86 5.95
N ILE A 52 2.96 -5.76 4.73
CA ILE A 52 2.03 -4.74 4.24
C ILE A 52 0.64 -5.36 4.15
N PRO A 53 -0.29 -4.98 5.03
CA PRO A 53 -1.70 -5.32 4.90
C PRO A 53 -2.30 -4.62 3.69
N ALA A 54 -3.15 -5.33 2.95
CA ALA A 54 -3.82 -4.81 1.77
C ALA A 54 -5.21 -5.42 1.58
N MET A 55 -6.04 -4.70 0.84
CA MET A 55 -7.32 -5.18 0.33
C MET A 55 -7.22 -5.33 -1.19
N LEU A 56 -7.41 -6.55 -1.69
CA LEU A 56 -7.44 -6.85 -3.12
C LEU A 56 -8.90 -7.02 -3.56
N LEU A 57 -9.41 -6.09 -4.35
CA LEU A 57 -10.76 -6.13 -4.90
C LEU A 57 -10.70 -6.81 -6.27
N VAL A 58 -11.44 -7.90 -6.42
CA VAL A 58 -11.44 -8.71 -7.63
C VAL A 58 -12.86 -8.79 -8.18
N PRO A 59 -13.13 -8.30 -9.40
CA PRO A 59 -14.44 -8.43 -10.04
C PRO A 59 -14.88 -9.90 -10.16
N ASP A 60 -16.18 -10.15 -10.17
CA ASP A 60 -16.69 -11.50 -10.37
C ASP A 60 -16.29 -12.04 -11.76
N GLY A 61 -15.95 -13.33 -11.82
CA GLY A 61 -15.45 -13.98 -13.05
C GLY A 61 -14.00 -13.67 -13.41
N VAL A 62 -13.31 -12.79 -12.66
CA VAL A 62 -11.87 -12.54 -12.83
C VAL A 62 -11.06 -13.51 -11.98
N ASP A 63 -10.13 -14.19 -12.64
CA ASP A 63 -9.16 -15.13 -12.05
C ASP A 63 -7.87 -15.20 -12.91
N ALA A 64 -6.97 -16.13 -12.59
CA ALA A 64 -5.72 -16.30 -13.31
C ALA A 64 -5.89 -16.76 -14.78
N ALA A 65 -6.99 -17.44 -15.10
CA ALA A 65 -7.32 -17.86 -16.46
C ALA A 65 -8.08 -16.77 -17.25
N HIS A 66 -8.80 -15.89 -16.54
CA HIS A 66 -9.57 -14.79 -17.09
C HIS A 66 -9.13 -13.46 -16.45
N PRO A 67 -7.94 -12.93 -16.82
CA PRO A 67 -7.39 -11.75 -16.17
C PRO A 67 -8.13 -10.48 -16.57
N ALA A 68 -8.05 -9.47 -15.71
CA ALA A 68 -8.50 -8.10 -15.98
C ALA A 68 -7.38 -7.09 -15.68
N PRO A 69 -7.44 -5.87 -16.26
CA PRO A 69 -6.50 -4.81 -15.92
C PRO A 69 -6.51 -4.51 -14.42
N ALA A 70 -5.35 -4.20 -13.86
CA ALA A 70 -5.17 -3.93 -12.45
C ALA A 70 -4.79 -2.46 -12.17
N VAL A 71 -5.24 -1.94 -11.01
CA VAL A 71 -4.90 -0.61 -10.52
C VAL A 71 -4.50 -0.71 -9.05
N ALA A 72 -3.34 -0.15 -8.68
CA ALA A 72 -2.97 0.02 -7.28
C ALA A 72 -3.39 1.42 -6.80
N ILE A 73 -4.03 1.50 -5.64
CA ILE A 73 -4.57 2.76 -5.08
C ILE A 73 -4.05 2.95 -3.66
N TRP A 74 -3.47 4.11 -3.42
CA TRP A 74 -3.10 4.56 -2.08
C TRP A 74 -4.14 5.52 -1.53
N HIS A 75 -4.45 5.34 -0.25
CA HIS A 75 -5.34 6.21 0.49
C HIS A 75 -4.70 7.59 0.71
N GLN A 76 -5.54 8.59 0.98
CA GLN A 76 -5.06 9.91 1.38
C GLN A 76 -4.49 9.89 2.81
N HIS A 77 -3.77 10.95 3.14
CA HIS A 77 -3.24 11.13 4.49
C HIS A 77 -4.30 11.68 5.46
N ASN A 78 -4.85 12.88 5.18
CA ASN A 78 -5.86 13.64 5.94
C ASN A 78 -5.68 13.76 7.48
N GLY A 79 -4.58 13.28 8.05
CA GLY A 79 -4.38 13.19 9.50
C GLY A 79 -5.20 12.04 10.13
N GLU A 80 -5.82 11.19 9.31
CA GLU A 80 -6.69 10.10 9.75
C GLU A 80 -5.94 8.78 9.74
N TYR A 81 -4.93 8.65 10.60
CA TYR A 81 -4.04 7.48 10.67
C TYR A 81 -4.75 6.14 10.94
N HIS A 82 -6.00 6.18 11.39
CA HIS A 82 -6.84 4.99 11.59
C HIS A 82 -7.46 4.49 10.27
N LEU A 83 -7.38 5.25 9.19
CA LEU A 83 -7.81 4.89 7.84
C LEU A 83 -6.59 4.62 6.97
N GLY A 84 -6.63 3.52 6.22
CA GLY A 84 -5.60 3.13 5.27
C GLY A 84 -6.26 2.48 4.07
N LYS A 85 -5.89 1.24 3.77
CA LYS A 85 -6.47 0.39 2.71
C LYS A 85 -7.99 0.32 2.73
N SER A 86 -8.61 0.41 3.92
CA SER A 86 -10.06 0.26 4.07
C SER A 86 -10.86 1.39 3.43
N GLU A 87 -10.29 2.61 3.31
CA GLU A 87 -10.98 3.74 2.68
C GLU A 87 -11.14 3.53 1.16
N PRO A 88 -10.08 3.37 0.34
CA PRO A 88 -10.24 3.12 -1.08
C PRO A 88 -10.94 1.79 -1.39
N ALA A 89 -10.87 0.81 -0.50
CA ALA A 89 -11.64 -0.45 -0.61
C ALA A 89 -13.15 -0.29 -0.36
N GLY A 90 -13.61 0.88 0.07
CA GLY A 90 -15.02 1.17 0.32
C GLY A 90 -15.58 0.54 1.59
N LEU A 91 -14.72 0.32 2.59
CA LEU A 91 -15.07 -0.29 3.87
C LEU A 91 -15.16 0.72 5.02
N ALA A 92 -14.48 1.85 4.92
CA ALA A 92 -14.44 2.89 5.95
C ALA A 92 -14.21 4.28 5.33
N GLY A 93 -14.15 5.32 6.16
CA GLY A 93 -13.80 6.67 5.73
C GLY A 93 -14.86 7.34 4.85
N ASN A 94 -14.43 8.32 4.06
CA ASN A 94 -15.35 9.13 3.26
C ASN A 94 -15.68 8.44 1.91
N PRO A 95 -16.97 8.26 1.56
CA PRO A 95 -17.40 7.65 0.30
C PRO A 95 -16.78 8.25 -0.96
N MET A 96 -16.39 9.53 -0.94
CA MET A 96 -15.71 10.18 -2.07
C MET A 96 -14.35 9.54 -2.41
N HIS A 97 -13.70 8.89 -1.43
CA HIS A 97 -12.41 8.23 -1.60
C HIS A 97 -12.51 6.72 -1.80
N HIS A 98 -13.73 6.15 -1.95
CA HIS A 98 -13.97 4.73 -2.23
C HIS A 98 -13.64 4.35 -3.69
N THR A 99 -12.58 4.94 -4.24
CA THR A 99 -12.20 4.84 -5.66
C THR A 99 -11.91 3.40 -6.08
N GLY A 100 -11.35 2.58 -5.19
CA GLY A 100 -11.07 1.18 -5.49
C GLY A 100 -12.35 0.35 -5.64
N ALA A 101 -13.33 0.56 -4.76
CA ALA A 101 -14.64 -0.07 -4.90
C ALA A 101 -15.36 0.36 -6.20
N ALA A 102 -15.24 1.63 -6.58
CA ALA A 102 -15.80 2.13 -7.84
C ALA A 102 -15.14 1.48 -9.07
N LEU A 103 -13.81 1.37 -9.08
CA LEU A 103 -13.06 0.73 -10.17
C LEU A 103 -13.29 -0.78 -10.24
N ALA A 104 -13.44 -1.47 -9.11
CA ALA A 104 -13.77 -2.89 -9.08
C ALA A 104 -15.11 -3.18 -9.78
N LYS A 105 -16.12 -2.34 -9.54
CA LYS A 105 -17.42 -2.43 -10.24
C LYS A 105 -17.34 -2.15 -11.74
N LEU A 106 -16.29 -1.46 -12.20
CA LEU A 106 -16.00 -1.21 -13.61
C LEU A 106 -15.16 -2.32 -14.25
N GLY A 107 -14.84 -3.40 -13.52
CA GLY A 107 -14.12 -4.56 -14.04
C GLY A 107 -12.60 -4.52 -13.86
N TYR A 108 -12.06 -3.61 -13.03
CA TYR A 108 -10.64 -3.58 -12.70
C TYR A 108 -10.34 -4.41 -11.45
N VAL A 109 -9.21 -5.13 -11.45
CA VAL A 109 -8.64 -5.63 -10.19
C VAL A 109 -8.03 -4.44 -9.46
N VAL A 110 -8.30 -4.27 -8.17
CA VAL A 110 -7.76 -3.13 -7.42
C VAL A 110 -7.03 -3.59 -6.18
N LEU A 111 -5.78 -3.17 -6.01
CA LEU A 111 -5.02 -3.39 -4.79
C LEU A 111 -4.96 -2.09 -3.98
N CYS A 112 -5.37 -2.15 -2.72
CA CYS A 112 -5.31 -1.05 -1.76
C CYS A 112 -4.39 -1.44 -0.60
N PRO A 113 -3.12 -1.00 -0.56
CA PRO A 113 -2.23 -1.27 0.57
C PRO A 113 -2.28 -0.19 1.65
N ASP A 114 -1.94 -0.56 2.89
CA ASP A 114 -1.65 0.42 3.95
C ASP A 114 -0.30 1.09 3.71
N ALA A 115 -0.28 2.43 3.67
CA ALA A 115 0.97 3.18 3.81
C ALA A 115 1.57 2.95 5.21
N LEU A 116 2.89 3.13 5.34
CA LEU A 116 3.57 3.04 6.64
C LEU A 116 2.91 4.00 7.65
N CYS A 117 2.68 3.52 8.88
CA CYS A 117 2.01 4.24 9.97
C CYS A 117 0.49 4.35 9.90
N PHE A 118 -0.16 3.79 8.88
CA PHE A 118 -1.62 3.87 8.71
C PHE A 118 -2.31 2.54 8.99
N GLU A 119 -3.53 2.63 9.52
CA GLU A 119 -4.45 1.53 9.80
C GLU A 119 -3.76 0.37 10.53
N GLU A 120 -3.50 -0.76 9.87
CA GLU A 120 -2.87 -1.94 10.50
C GLU A 120 -1.34 -1.77 10.66
N ARG A 121 -0.74 -0.76 10.04
CA ARG A 121 0.70 -0.43 10.13
C ARG A 121 1.00 0.69 11.13
N GLN A 122 0.07 1.00 12.03
CA GLN A 122 0.33 1.87 13.18
C GLN A 122 1.30 1.21 14.19
N ASP A 123 1.73 1.97 15.21
CA ASP A 123 2.67 1.48 16.22
C ASP A 123 2.15 0.19 16.88
N PRO A 124 2.85 -0.95 16.72
CA PRO A 124 2.40 -2.22 17.28
C PRO A 124 2.40 -2.23 18.82
N THR A 125 3.13 -1.30 19.45
CA THR A 125 3.16 -1.16 20.92
C THR A 125 2.06 -0.22 21.43
N GLY A 126 1.43 0.56 20.55
CA GLY A 126 0.43 1.58 20.89
C GLY A 126 0.96 2.75 21.73
N LYS A 127 2.29 2.88 21.89
CA LYS A 127 2.93 3.94 22.68
C LYS A 127 2.94 5.26 21.92
N GLN A 128 3.29 5.21 20.65
CA GLN A 128 3.22 6.31 19.71
C GLN A 128 1.87 6.27 19.00
N LYS A 129 1.14 7.39 19.03
CA LYS A 129 -0.18 7.49 18.42
C LYS A 129 -0.16 8.45 17.24
N ASN A 130 -0.89 8.10 16.18
CA ASN A 130 -1.12 8.98 15.03
C ASN A 130 0.23 9.52 14.49
N GLY A 131 0.28 10.82 14.20
CA GLY A 131 1.49 11.47 13.66
C GLY A 131 2.72 11.42 14.57
N ASN A 132 2.64 10.98 15.83
CA ASN A 132 3.86 10.73 16.61
C ASN A 132 4.60 9.49 16.10
N PHE A 133 3.88 8.44 15.71
CA PHE A 133 4.50 7.25 15.14
C PHE A 133 5.06 7.54 13.76
N GLU A 134 4.33 8.29 12.93
CA GLU A 134 4.84 8.75 11.64
C GLU A 134 6.12 9.58 11.79
N ARG A 135 6.16 10.54 12.72
CA ARG A 135 7.39 11.31 12.98
C ARG A 135 8.54 10.43 13.46
N PHE A 136 8.27 9.43 14.29
CA PHE A 136 9.27 8.47 14.72
C PHE A 136 9.84 7.68 13.54
N GLU A 137 8.98 7.13 12.68
CA GLU A 137 9.38 6.39 11.49
C GLU A 137 10.13 7.28 10.49
N PHE A 138 9.69 8.54 10.31
CA PHE A 138 10.37 9.52 9.49
C PHE A 138 11.80 9.72 9.97
N LEU A 139 11.99 9.97 11.27
CA LEU A 139 13.31 10.13 11.86
C LEU A 139 14.13 8.84 11.75
N ARG A 140 13.51 7.66 11.96
CA ARG A 140 14.16 6.35 11.81
C ARG A 140 14.74 6.18 10.40
N TYR A 141 14.02 6.52 9.35
CA TYR A 141 14.56 6.46 7.99
C TYR A 141 15.65 7.51 7.77
N VAL A 142 15.43 8.77 8.21
CA VAL A 142 16.38 9.87 8.00
C VAL A 142 17.74 9.59 8.63
N VAL A 143 17.77 9.08 9.87
CA VAL A 143 19.06 8.73 10.53
C VAL A 143 19.77 7.54 9.87
N ASN A 144 19.04 6.72 9.11
CA ASN A 144 19.59 5.63 8.29
C ASN A 144 19.91 6.08 6.85
N GLY A 145 19.94 7.39 6.58
CA GLY A 145 20.30 7.95 5.27
C GLY A 145 19.22 7.81 4.21
N ARG A 146 17.96 7.56 4.61
CA ARG A 146 16.82 7.41 3.70
C ARG A 146 15.68 8.35 4.06
N SER A 147 14.88 8.73 3.08
CA SER A 147 13.63 9.47 3.31
C SER A 147 12.48 8.50 3.60
N MET A 148 11.42 8.96 4.28
CA MET A 148 10.19 8.16 4.39
C MET A 148 9.56 7.93 3.00
N ALA A 149 9.72 8.87 2.06
CA ALA A 149 9.29 8.70 0.68
C ALA A 149 9.99 7.51 0.00
N TRP A 150 11.27 7.26 0.30
CA TRP A 150 11.97 6.05 -0.15
C TRP A 150 11.24 4.79 0.31
N LYS A 151 10.85 4.72 1.59
CA LYS A 151 10.13 3.56 2.11
C LYS A 151 8.77 3.37 1.45
N ASN A 152 8.00 4.44 1.31
CA ASN A 152 6.70 4.37 0.67
C ASN A 152 6.82 3.95 -0.80
N ILE A 153 7.83 4.43 -1.53
CA ILE A 153 8.08 4.03 -2.92
C ILE A 153 8.53 2.56 -3.00
N LEU A 154 9.35 2.08 -2.07
CA LEU A 154 9.69 0.66 -1.99
C LEU A 154 8.41 -0.19 -1.85
N ASP A 155 7.52 0.19 -0.94
CA ASP A 155 6.25 -0.51 -0.71
C ASP A 155 5.36 -0.50 -1.96
N MET A 156 5.33 0.65 -2.65
CA MET A 156 4.61 0.82 -3.92
C MET A 156 5.16 -0.07 -5.04
N ARG A 157 6.49 -0.19 -5.15
CA ARG A 157 7.12 -1.09 -6.11
C ARG A 157 6.75 -2.54 -5.84
N ARG A 158 6.87 -2.96 -4.58
CA ARG A 158 6.59 -4.33 -4.13
C ARG A 158 5.12 -4.72 -4.27
N ALA A 159 4.21 -3.75 -4.38
CA ALA A 159 2.79 -3.99 -4.63
C ALA A 159 2.49 -4.49 -6.07
N VAL A 160 3.44 -4.38 -7.01
CA VAL A 160 3.27 -4.70 -8.43
C VAL A 160 4.34 -5.64 -8.99
N ASP A 161 5.11 -6.30 -8.11
CA ASP A 161 6.16 -7.26 -8.48
C ASP A 161 5.62 -8.61 -9.00
#